data_AF-A0A7K3Z4P6-F1
#
_entry.id   AF-A0A7K3Z4P6-F1
#
_cell.length_a   1.000
_cell.length_b   1.000
_cell.length_c   1.000
_cell.angle_alpha   90.00
_cell.angle_beta   90.00
_cell.angle_gamma   90.00
#
_symmetry.space_group_name_H-M   'P 1'
#
loop_
_entity.id
_entity.type
_entity.pdbx_description
1 polymer ?
#
loop_
_entity_poly.entity_id
_entity_poly.type
_entity_poly.pdbx_seq_one_letter_code
_entity_poly.pdbx_strand_id
1 'polypeptide(L)'
;MHQFEKIAYKPIPVRELLLEMKNLSELMIDLAYSAALYNDKDLAEDVLALEARVDNLAYLLELEIMIAARDPKDAEQLIGVSTVAASTDKISDAAADIAAIVTRNIGIHPIVGVIFEKVEERLMKVTVKPNSKLINKQIDDLDLAVTMGVDIIAIRRNKDWILDPKEEERVLEGDTLITRGAPSGIEEIKNLAEGKIKAINTAEREKFEKIVSKFVELKNTSELMMDLAYSSLMLNSKDLAEEVERLEEKMDQLHTEFELLALTSDFKKEEASGFLGLIRLGIATEKIADAAADMAEVVLRGVEPHPILKLAIEEAEETVVQACVTADSQLVGKTLKEAQINQETGMVVLVIKRGEKCLRPRGDYIISVGDVLVASGYADGADALEKLASPNQECEDEEW
;
A
#
# COMPACT_ATOMS: atom_id res chain seq x y z
N MET A 1 -16.72 23.25 -4.86
CA MET A 1 -16.76 23.28 -6.34
C MET A 1 -15.30 23.22 -6.75
N HIS A 2 -14.81 22.05 -7.18
CA HIS A 2 -13.42 21.94 -7.66
C HIS A 2 -13.21 22.96 -8.78
N GLN A 3 -12.24 23.86 -8.61
CA GLN A 3 -11.75 24.67 -9.71
C GLN A 3 -10.83 23.76 -10.51
N PHE A 4 -11.34 23.23 -11.61
CA PHE A 4 -10.48 22.57 -12.59
C PHE A 4 -9.46 23.60 -13.09
N GLU A 5 -8.19 23.35 -12.83
CA GLU A 5 -7.12 24.14 -13.42
C GLU A 5 -7.07 23.88 -14.93
N LYS A 6 -6.73 24.91 -15.70
CA LYS A 6 -6.54 24.72 -17.13
C LYS A 6 -5.25 23.92 -17.34
N ILE A 7 -5.40 22.69 -17.81
CA ILE A 7 -4.28 21.82 -18.12
C ILE A 7 -3.54 22.37 -19.34
N ALA A 8 -2.23 22.56 -19.19
CA ALA A 8 -1.33 22.99 -20.23
C ALA A 8 -0.12 22.06 -20.23
N TYR A 9 0.33 21.72 -21.44
CA TYR A 9 1.51 20.88 -21.64
C TYR A 9 2.72 21.43 -20.85
N LYS A 10 3.42 20.52 -20.16
CA LYS A 10 4.70 20.76 -19.49
C LYS A 10 5.61 19.57 -19.82
N PRO A 11 6.84 19.80 -20.31
CA PRO A 11 7.76 18.73 -20.71
C PRO A 11 8.32 18.02 -19.47
N ILE A 12 7.58 17.06 -18.94
CA ILE A 12 7.96 16.26 -17.76
C ILE A 12 8.14 14.81 -18.22
N PRO A 13 9.24 14.13 -17.88
CA PRO A 13 9.42 12.73 -18.25
C PRO A 13 8.29 11.84 -17.72
N VAL A 14 7.77 10.96 -18.58
CA VAL A 14 6.71 9.98 -18.21
C VAL A 14 7.09 9.15 -16.98
N ARG A 15 8.37 8.80 -16.84
CA ARG A 15 8.90 8.10 -15.65
C ARG A 15 8.62 8.88 -14.36
N GLU A 16 8.91 10.18 -14.34
CA GLU A 16 8.74 11.02 -13.16
C GLU A 16 7.25 11.18 -12.81
N LEU A 17 6.40 11.32 -13.83
CA LEU A 17 4.95 11.38 -13.64
C LEU A 17 4.40 10.09 -13.05
N LEU A 18 4.80 8.93 -13.59
CA LEU A 18 4.38 7.62 -13.07
C LEU A 18 4.87 7.37 -11.64
N LEU A 19 6.14 7.67 -11.36
CA LEU A 19 6.73 7.53 -10.04
C LEU A 19 5.96 8.37 -9.01
N GLU A 20 5.70 9.64 -9.33
CA GLU A 20 4.94 10.53 -8.45
C GLU A 20 3.49 10.07 -8.27
N MET A 21 2.83 9.62 -9.35
CA MET A 21 1.47 9.08 -9.26
C MET A 21 1.41 7.83 -8.36
N LYS A 22 2.36 6.90 -8.50
CA LYS A 22 2.43 5.69 -7.69
C LYS A 22 2.57 6.04 -6.21
N ASN A 23 3.60 6.78 -5.82
CA ASN A 23 3.87 7.14 -4.42
C ASN A 23 2.67 7.91 -3.82
N LEU A 24 2.10 8.86 -4.56
CA LEU A 24 0.93 9.61 -4.08
C LEU A 24 -0.30 8.72 -3.90
N SER A 25 -0.56 7.78 -4.81
CA SER A 25 -1.73 6.89 -4.71
C SER A 25 -1.65 5.97 -3.49
N GLU A 26 -0.46 5.45 -3.19
CA GLU A 26 -0.20 4.59 -2.01
C GLU A 26 -0.34 5.39 -0.72
N LEU A 27 0.31 6.56 -0.64
CA LEU A 27 0.15 7.48 0.48
C LEU A 27 -1.32 7.85 0.72
N MET A 28 -2.07 8.14 -0.35
CA MET A 28 -3.48 8.51 -0.26
C MET A 28 -4.33 7.40 0.39
N ILE A 29 -4.07 6.13 0.09
CA ILE A 29 -4.77 5.00 0.73
C ILE A 29 -4.59 5.05 2.24
N ASP A 30 -3.35 5.22 2.71
CA ASP A 30 -3.03 5.24 4.14
C ASP A 30 -3.62 6.44 4.86
N LEU A 31 -3.53 7.63 4.24
CA LEU A 31 -4.10 8.84 4.78
C LEU A 31 -5.63 8.75 4.81
N ALA A 32 -6.26 8.16 3.80
CA ALA A 32 -7.70 8.00 3.74
C ALA A 32 -8.21 7.03 4.83
N TYR A 33 -7.55 5.89 5.00
CA TYR A 33 -7.87 4.97 6.08
C TYR A 33 -7.56 5.56 7.46
N SER A 34 -6.49 6.34 7.60
CA SER A 34 -6.19 7.09 8.82
C SER A 34 -7.28 8.12 9.13
N ALA A 35 -7.73 8.86 8.12
CA ALA A 35 -8.80 9.84 8.25
C ALA A 35 -10.10 9.16 8.69
N ALA A 36 -10.41 7.98 8.11
CA ALA A 36 -11.55 7.16 8.48
C ALA A 36 -11.45 6.64 9.93
N LEU A 37 -10.30 6.10 10.31
CA LEU A 37 -10.04 5.56 11.65
C LEU A 37 -10.13 6.63 12.75
N TYR A 38 -9.55 7.81 12.50
CA TYR A 38 -9.50 8.90 13.47
C TYR A 38 -10.65 9.91 13.34
N ASN A 39 -11.52 9.72 12.34
CA ASN A 39 -12.56 10.67 11.93
C ASN A 39 -11.99 12.10 11.81
N ASP A 40 -10.83 12.21 11.17
CA ASP A 40 -10.06 13.45 11.03
C ASP A 40 -10.38 14.12 9.68
N LYS A 41 -11.09 15.24 9.72
CA LYS A 41 -11.53 15.95 8.52
C LYS A 41 -10.40 16.66 7.80
N ASP A 42 -9.43 17.19 8.53
CA ASP A 42 -8.32 17.94 7.93
C ASP A 42 -7.53 16.97 7.04
N LEU A 43 -7.24 15.77 7.57
CA LEU A 43 -6.56 14.73 6.81
C LEU A 43 -7.40 14.22 5.62
N ALA A 44 -8.73 14.13 5.77
CA ALA A 44 -9.60 13.77 4.66
C ALA A 44 -9.63 14.86 3.56
N GLU A 45 -9.54 16.13 3.91
CA GLU A 45 -9.44 17.23 2.95
C GLU A 45 -8.09 17.22 2.22
N ASP A 46 -7.01 16.85 2.92
CA ASP A 46 -5.70 16.66 2.32
C ASP A 46 -5.69 15.54 1.27
N VAL A 47 -6.36 14.41 1.54
CA VAL A 47 -6.52 13.33 0.54
C VAL A 47 -7.21 13.82 -0.72
N LEU A 48 -8.28 14.63 -0.60
CA LEU A 48 -8.97 15.21 -1.77
C LEU A 48 -8.09 16.23 -2.53
N ALA A 49 -7.15 16.88 -1.84
CA ALA A 49 -6.18 17.75 -2.51
C ALA A 49 -5.11 16.94 -3.27
N LEU A 50 -4.73 15.77 -2.74
CA LEU A 50 -3.84 14.83 -3.42
C LEU A 50 -4.50 14.17 -4.63
N GLU A 51 -5.79 13.79 -4.55
CA GLU A 51 -6.60 13.30 -5.69
C GLU A 51 -6.51 14.29 -6.86
N ALA A 52 -6.78 15.58 -6.61
CA ALA A 52 -6.68 16.61 -7.64
C ALA A 52 -5.24 16.78 -8.19
N ARG A 53 -4.19 16.41 -7.44
CA ARG A 53 -2.81 16.40 -7.93
C ARG A 53 -2.57 15.19 -8.84
N VAL A 54 -3.01 14.00 -8.44
CA VAL A 54 -2.89 12.77 -9.23
C VAL A 54 -3.66 12.91 -10.55
N ASP A 55 -4.89 13.43 -10.52
CA ASP A 55 -5.67 13.82 -11.71
C ASP A 55 -4.81 14.62 -12.70
N ASN A 56 -4.18 15.71 -12.21
CA ASN A 56 -3.37 16.59 -13.04
C ASN A 56 -2.13 15.88 -13.61
N LEU A 57 -1.49 14.99 -12.84
CA LEU A 57 -0.36 14.19 -13.30
C LEU A 57 -0.80 13.20 -14.39
N ALA A 58 -1.94 12.52 -14.21
CA ALA A 58 -2.52 11.61 -15.19
C ALA A 58 -2.76 12.33 -16.53
N TYR A 59 -3.36 13.53 -16.49
CA TYR A 59 -3.55 14.33 -17.69
C TYR A 59 -2.24 14.74 -18.38
N LEU A 60 -1.22 15.14 -17.62
CA LEU A 60 0.09 15.48 -18.18
C LEU A 60 0.76 14.26 -18.82
N LEU A 61 0.66 13.10 -18.17
CA LEU A 61 1.20 11.83 -18.65
C LEU A 61 0.54 11.44 -19.97
N GLU A 62 -0.79 11.55 -20.07
CA GLU A 62 -1.52 11.27 -21.31
C GLU A 62 -1.09 12.20 -22.45
N LEU A 63 -0.87 13.49 -22.17
CA LEU A 63 -0.33 14.43 -23.15
C LEU A 63 1.07 14.02 -23.63
N GLU A 64 1.95 13.60 -22.73
CA GLU A 64 3.30 13.12 -23.08
C GLU A 64 3.26 11.83 -23.90
N ILE A 65 2.41 10.86 -23.53
CA ILE A 65 2.19 9.63 -24.30
C ILE A 65 1.72 9.95 -25.71
N MET A 66 0.72 10.84 -25.85
CA MET A 66 0.19 11.24 -27.16
C MET A 66 1.22 11.93 -28.05
N ILE A 67 2.14 12.70 -27.46
CA ILE A 67 3.23 13.37 -28.20
C ILE A 67 4.34 12.37 -28.57
N ALA A 68 4.60 11.40 -27.71
CA ALA A 68 5.63 10.38 -27.90
C ALA A 68 5.26 9.36 -28.99
N ALA A 69 4.00 8.97 -29.09
CA ALA A 69 3.53 7.97 -30.06
C ALA A 69 3.52 8.52 -31.50
N ARG A 70 4.41 8.00 -32.37
CA ARG A 70 4.52 8.46 -33.77
C ARG A 70 3.96 7.48 -34.79
N ASP A 71 3.87 6.22 -34.41
CA ASP A 71 3.36 5.15 -35.25
C ASP A 71 2.58 4.10 -34.42
N PRO A 72 1.92 3.11 -35.07
CA PRO A 72 1.16 2.10 -34.36
C PRO A 72 2.00 1.27 -33.36
N LYS A 73 3.30 1.07 -33.62
CA LYS A 73 4.16 0.28 -32.74
C LYS A 73 4.46 1.06 -31.47
N ASP A 74 4.74 2.36 -31.57
CA ASP A 74 4.90 3.22 -30.38
C ASP A 74 3.61 3.22 -29.54
N ALA A 75 2.43 3.28 -30.19
CA ALA A 75 1.15 3.24 -29.50
C ALA A 75 0.91 1.90 -28.77
N GLU A 76 1.27 0.77 -29.38
CA GLU A 76 1.21 -0.56 -28.75
C GLU A 76 2.13 -0.68 -27.53
N GLN A 77 3.29 -0.01 -27.52
CA GLN A 77 4.18 -0.02 -26.36
C GLN A 77 3.73 0.93 -25.24
N LEU A 78 3.12 2.06 -25.60
CA LEU A 78 2.70 3.07 -24.64
C LEU A 78 1.29 2.81 -24.07
N ILE A 79 0.50 1.90 -24.65
CA ILE A 79 -0.81 1.56 -24.10
C ILE A 79 -0.71 0.98 -22.70
N GLY A 80 0.31 0.16 -22.41
CA GLY A 80 0.53 -0.35 -21.06
C GLY A 80 0.82 0.76 -20.05
N VAL A 81 1.58 1.78 -20.47
CA VAL A 81 1.88 2.96 -19.65
C VAL A 81 0.60 3.75 -19.34
N SER A 82 -0.24 3.99 -20.34
CA SER A 82 -1.53 4.67 -20.18
C SER A 82 -2.48 3.88 -19.29
N THR A 83 -2.59 2.55 -19.47
CA THR A 83 -3.41 1.69 -18.61
C THR A 83 -2.95 1.75 -17.16
N VAL A 84 -1.65 1.62 -16.89
CA VAL A 84 -1.13 1.70 -15.53
C VAL A 84 -1.42 3.07 -14.91
N ALA A 85 -1.17 4.17 -15.63
CA ALA A 85 -1.47 5.51 -15.14
C ALA A 85 -2.97 5.69 -14.81
N ALA A 86 -3.85 5.21 -15.68
CA ALA A 86 -5.30 5.26 -15.44
C ALA A 86 -5.72 4.40 -14.24
N SER A 87 -5.11 3.24 -14.05
CA SER A 87 -5.36 2.41 -12.86
C SER A 87 -4.83 3.05 -11.58
N THR A 88 -3.65 3.68 -11.60
CA THR A 88 -3.12 4.44 -10.46
C THR A 88 -4.03 5.62 -10.10
N ASP A 89 -4.59 6.30 -11.10
CA ASP A 89 -5.59 7.36 -10.93
C ASP A 89 -6.87 6.82 -10.27
N LYS A 90 -7.39 5.67 -10.72
CA LYS A 90 -8.53 4.97 -10.08
C LYS A 90 -8.28 4.60 -8.61
N ILE A 91 -7.05 4.22 -8.25
CA ILE A 91 -6.66 3.96 -6.86
C ILE A 91 -6.79 5.26 -6.04
N SER A 92 -6.33 6.38 -6.61
CA SER A 92 -6.44 7.69 -5.98
C SER A 92 -7.91 8.13 -5.79
N ASP A 93 -8.78 7.88 -6.77
CA ASP A 93 -10.23 8.09 -6.68
C ASP A 93 -10.86 7.26 -5.55
N ALA A 94 -10.44 5.99 -5.42
CA ALA A 94 -10.93 5.12 -4.37
C ALA A 94 -10.52 5.61 -2.96
N ALA A 95 -9.28 6.08 -2.80
CA ALA A 95 -8.82 6.72 -1.57
C ALA A 95 -9.61 8.01 -1.27
N ALA A 96 -9.90 8.82 -2.29
CA ALA A 96 -10.75 10.00 -2.16
C ALA A 96 -12.19 9.66 -1.76
N ASP A 97 -12.75 8.55 -2.27
CA ASP A 97 -14.06 8.03 -1.88
C ASP A 97 -14.10 7.65 -0.38
N ILE A 98 -13.03 7.06 0.16
CA ILE A 98 -12.88 6.80 1.59
C ILE A 98 -12.87 8.12 2.37
N ALA A 99 -12.05 9.08 1.96
CA ALA A 99 -11.99 10.41 2.59
C ALA A 99 -13.33 11.14 2.54
N ALA A 100 -14.09 10.96 1.46
CA ALA A 100 -15.41 11.55 1.27
C ALA A 100 -16.45 11.07 2.31
N ILE A 101 -16.28 9.87 2.89
CA ILE A 101 -17.12 9.39 4.00
C ILE A 101 -17.00 10.34 5.22
N VAL A 102 -15.78 10.80 5.50
CA VAL A 102 -15.44 11.68 6.62
C VAL A 102 -15.85 13.12 6.33
N THR A 103 -15.45 13.68 5.17
CA THR A 103 -15.74 15.09 4.83
C THR A 103 -17.24 15.36 4.74
N ARG A 104 -18.02 14.40 4.18
CA ARG A 104 -19.48 14.50 4.06
C ARG A 104 -20.24 14.16 5.35
N ASN A 105 -19.55 13.82 6.43
CA ASN A 105 -20.15 13.43 7.72
C ASN A 105 -21.17 12.29 7.59
N ILE A 106 -20.87 11.30 6.74
CA ILE A 106 -21.73 10.12 6.57
C ILE A 106 -21.72 9.30 7.85
N GLY A 107 -20.60 9.30 8.58
CA GLY A 107 -20.42 8.57 9.83
C GLY A 107 -19.69 7.24 9.59
N ILE A 108 -18.80 6.91 10.52
CA ILE A 108 -18.02 5.67 10.49
C ILE A 108 -18.33 4.91 11.77
N HIS A 109 -18.70 3.64 11.62
CA HIS A 109 -19.05 2.82 12.77
C HIS A 109 -17.81 2.56 13.66
N PRO A 110 -17.91 2.61 15.00
CA PRO A 110 -16.76 2.42 15.91
C PRO A 110 -15.98 1.11 15.73
N ILE A 111 -16.59 0.11 15.11
CA ILE A 111 -15.96 -1.15 14.73
C ILE A 111 -14.72 -0.97 13.83
N VAL A 112 -14.64 0.14 13.10
CA VAL A 112 -13.45 0.47 12.30
C VAL A 112 -12.18 0.47 13.15
N GLY A 113 -12.25 0.91 14.40
CA GLY A 113 -11.11 0.78 15.32
C GLY A 113 -10.65 -0.66 15.53
N VAL A 114 -11.57 -1.63 15.57
CA VAL A 114 -11.26 -3.06 15.74
C VAL A 114 -10.70 -3.66 14.45
N ILE A 115 -11.18 -3.21 13.29
CA ILE A 115 -10.63 -3.59 11.98
C ILE A 115 -9.14 -3.22 11.92
N PHE A 116 -8.80 -1.95 12.19
CA PHE A 116 -7.43 -1.47 12.07
C PHE A 116 -6.48 -1.98 13.17
N GLU A 117 -6.99 -2.62 14.21
CA GLU A 117 -6.16 -3.39 15.16
C GLU A 117 -5.74 -4.76 14.61
N LYS A 118 -6.45 -5.31 13.62
CA LYS A 118 -6.29 -6.68 13.11
C LYS A 118 -5.70 -6.79 11.71
N VAL A 119 -5.68 -5.70 10.96
CA VAL A 119 -4.96 -5.61 9.68
C VAL A 119 -3.46 -5.83 9.90
N GLU A 120 -2.78 -6.32 8.85
CA GLU A 120 -1.35 -6.66 8.91
C GLU A 120 -0.50 -5.40 9.14
N GLU A 121 -0.70 -4.37 8.33
CA GLU A 121 -0.08 -3.06 8.52
C GLU A 121 -1.00 -2.13 9.33
N ARG A 122 -0.52 -1.67 10.48
CA ARG A 122 -1.30 -0.87 11.42
C ARG A 122 -1.03 0.61 11.26
N LEU A 123 -2.12 1.37 11.16
CA LEU A 123 -2.09 2.83 11.24
C LEU A 123 -2.17 3.26 12.70
N MET A 124 -1.24 4.10 13.14
CA MET A 124 -1.17 4.62 14.50
C MET A 124 -1.02 6.13 14.49
N LYS A 125 -1.76 6.80 15.38
CA LYS A 125 -1.59 8.21 15.68
C LYS A 125 -0.85 8.37 17.00
N VAL A 126 0.31 9.02 16.96
CA VAL A 126 1.16 9.19 18.14
C VAL A 126 1.58 10.65 18.32
N THR A 127 1.48 11.17 19.55
CA THR A 127 1.87 12.55 19.86
C THR A 127 3.22 12.57 20.56
N VAL A 128 4.18 13.31 20.01
CA VAL A 128 5.54 13.45 20.53
C VAL A 128 5.53 14.27 21.82
N LYS A 129 5.82 13.60 22.95
CA LYS A 129 5.88 14.24 24.27
C LYS A 129 7.23 14.94 24.52
N PRO A 130 7.30 15.91 25.46
CA PRO A 130 8.53 16.69 25.73
C PRO A 130 9.78 15.88 26.09
N ASN A 131 9.63 14.62 26.52
CA ASN A 131 10.72 13.72 26.87
C ASN A 131 10.96 12.62 25.82
N SER A 132 10.32 12.71 24.66
CA SER A 132 10.44 11.70 23.61
C SER A 132 11.85 11.68 23.03
N LYS A 133 12.35 10.46 22.76
CA LYS A 133 13.64 10.25 22.09
C LYS A 133 13.62 10.64 20.60
N LEU A 134 12.45 10.95 20.07
CA LEU A 134 12.26 11.37 18.68
C LEU A 134 12.57 12.87 18.47
N ILE A 135 12.54 13.68 19.54
CA ILE A 135 12.69 15.14 19.42
C ILE A 135 14.05 15.52 18.80
N ASN A 136 13.98 16.43 17.81
CA ASN A 136 15.09 17.00 17.04
C ASN A 136 15.88 16.00 16.19
N LYS A 137 15.44 14.76 16.06
CA LYS A 137 16.01 13.80 15.10
C LYS A 137 15.42 14.02 13.70
N GLN A 138 16.23 13.82 12.67
CA GLN A 138 15.72 13.73 11.30
C GLN A 138 15.03 12.39 11.10
N ILE A 139 14.17 12.27 10.09
CA ILE A 139 13.47 11.02 9.80
C ILE A 139 14.46 9.92 9.41
N ASP A 140 15.42 10.24 8.55
CA ASP A 140 16.47 9.33 8.12
C ASP A 140 17.34 8.85 9.30
N ASP A 141 17.70 9.74 10.23
CA ASP A 141 18.47 9.40 11.46
C ASP A 141 17.77 8.38 12.40
N LEU A 142 16.49 8.08 12.16
CA LEU A 142 15.71 7.14 12.96
C LEU A 142 15.72 5.73 12.38
N ASP A 143 16.05 5.55 11.10
CA ASP A 143 16.02 4.27 10.38
C ASP A 143 14.73 3.45 10.67
N LEU A 144 13.56 4.11 10.77
CA LEU A 144 12.35 3.45 11.30
C LEU A 144 11.87 2.31 10.40
N ALA A 145 11.96 2.47 9.07
CA ALA A 145 11.57 1.45 8.11
C ALA A 145 12.43 0.20 8.29
N VAL A 146 13.75 0.34 8.37
CA VAL A 146 14.69 -0.77 8.50
C VAL A 146 14.67 -1.39 9.90
N THR A 147 14.68 -0.57 10.94
CA THR A 147 14.85 -1.06 12.33
C THR A 147 13.57 -1.56 12.96
N MET A 148 12.42 -1.01 12.55
CA MET A 148 11.12 -1.27 13.18
C MET A 148 10.05 -1.71 12.18
N GLY A 149 10.28 -1.62 10.87
CA GLY A 149 9.24 -1.81 9.86
C GLY A 149 8.12 -0.79 10.00
N VAL A 150 8.47 0.47 10.31
CA VAL A 150 7.52 1.57 10.51
C VAL A 150 7.92 2.77 9.68
N ASP A 151 6.94 3.38 9.05
CA ASP A 151 7.10 4.65 8.34
C ASP A 151 6.23 5.76 8.96
N ILE A 152 6.67 7.01 8.81
CA ILE A 152 5.92 8.21 9.20
C ILE A 152 5.29 8.82 7.95
N ILE A 153 4.07 8.41 7.63
CA ILE A 153 3.35 8.91 6.44
C ILE A 153 2.87 10.36 6.57
N ALA A 154 2.70 10.89 7.80
CA ALA A 154 2.31 12.28 8.00
C ALA A 154 2.70 12.85 9.37
N ILE A 155 2.99 14.14 9.41
CA ILE A 155 3.26 14.90 10.63
C ILE A 155 2.27 16.07 10.72
N ARG A 156 1.47 16.10 11.78
CA ARG A 156 0.66 17.26 12.13
C ARG A 156 1.45 18.19 13.06
N ARG A 157 1.74 19.40 12.58
CA ARG A 157 2.46 20.45 13.31
C ARG A 157 1.68 21.76 13.27
N ASN A 158 1.40 22.34 14.44
CA ASN A 158 0.70 23.64 14.54
C ASN A 158 -0.65 23.73 13.80
N LYS A 159 -1.33 22.59 13.59
CA LYS A 159 -2.57 22.40 12.80
C LYS A 159 -2.40 22.25 11.29
N ASP A 160 -1.17 22.39 10.78
CA ASP A 160 -0.84 22.06 9.40
C ASP A 160 -0.34 20.60 9.32
N TRP A 161 -0.50 19.99 8.16
CA TRP A 161 0.00 18.65 7.86
C TRP A 161 1.23 18.74 6.96
N ILE A 162 2.24 17.96 7.31
CA ILE A 162 3.38 17.62 6.45
C ILE A 162 3.10 16.18 6.03
N LEU A 163 2.65 15.99 4.80
CA LEU A 163 2.39 14.68 4.20
C LEU A 163 3.68 14.19 3.55
N ASP A 164 3.95 12.90 3.66
CA ASP A 164 5.19 12.30 3.14
C ASP A 164 6.43 13.14 3.51
N PRO A 165 6.72 13.21 4.83
CA PRO A 165 7.78 14.05 5.34
C PRO A 165 9.14 13.54 4.86
N LYS A 166 9.89 14.44 4.21
CA LYS A 166 11.22 14.13 3.67
C LYS A 166 12.21 13.65 4.74
N GLU A 167 13.22 12.91 4.30
CA GLU A 167 14.33 12.40 5.10
C GLU A 167 14.92 13.42 6.09
N GLU A 168 15.10 14.69 5.68
CA GLU A 168 15.70 15.71 6.52
C GLU A 168 14.73 16.39 7.51
N GLU A 169 13.43 16.12 7.39
CA GLU A 169 12.39 16.70 8.25
C GLU A 169 12.65 16.29 9.70
N ARG A 170 12.54 17.25 10.61
CA ARG A 170 12.86 17.01 12.03
C ARG A 170 11.60 16.79 12.81
N VAL A 171 11.55 15.76 13.64
CA VAL A 171 10.45 15.56 14.57
C VAL A 171 10.57 16.54 15.73
N LEU A 172 9.52 17.32 16.00
CA LEU A 172 9.50 18.34 17.04
C LEU A 172 8.57 17.96 18.20
N GLU A 173 8.79 18.59 19.35
CA GLU A 173 7.90 18.45 20.50
C GLU A 173 6.48 18.91 20.14
N GLY A 174 5.48 18.10 20.47
CA GLY A 174 4.07 18.40 20.22
C GLY A 174 3.57 17.99 18.84
N ASP A 175 4.46 17.54 17.94
CA ASP A 175 4.05 16.93 16.67
C ASP A 175 3.13 15.72 16.93
N THR A 176 2.16 15.53 16.03
CA THR A 176 1.39 14.31 15.98
C THR A 176 1.72 13.56 14.70
N LEU A 177 2.39 12.42 14.86
CA LEU A 177 2.81 11.56 13.77
C LEU A 177 1.68 10.58 13.45
N ILE A 178 1.41 10.37 12.17
CA ILE A 178 0.67 9.23 11.66
C ILE A 178 1.70 8.28 11.10
N THR A 179 1.67 7.05 11.60
CA THR A 179 2.66 6.03 11.27
C THR A 179 1.98 4.79 10.77
N ARG A 180 2.59 4.12 9.80
CA ARG A 180 2.18 2.81 9.27
C ARG A 180 3.28 1.79 9.54
N GLY A 181 2.92 0.55 9.79
CA GLY A 181 3.92 -0.52 9.87
C GLY A 181 3.47 -1.76 10.63
N ALA A 182 4.43 -2.66 10.83
CA ALA A 182 4.19 -3.93 11.50
C ALA A 182 3.73 -3.73 12.97
N PRO A 183 2.92 -4.65 13.52
CA PRO A 183 2.40 -4.54 14.89
C PRO A 183 3.49 -4.34 15.96
N SER A 184 4.65 -4.99 15.81
CA SER A 184 5.79 -4.84 16.71
C SER A 184 6.39 -3.44 16.65
N GLY A 185 6.66 -2.93 15.46
CA GLY A 185 7.22 -1.59 15.26
C GLY A 185 6.31 -0.49 15.78
N ILE A 186 5.00 -0.64 15.58
CA ILE A 186 4.00 0.32 16.08
C ILE A 186 3.96 0.36 17.62
N GLU A 187 4.24 -0.75 18.30
CA GLU A 187 4.39 -0.75 19.76
C GLU A 187 5.70 -0.06 20.20
N GLU A 188 6.78 -0.23 19.45
CA GLU A 188 8.07 0.41 19.69
C GLU A 188 8.01 1.93 19.50
N ILE A 189 7.47 2.42 18.39
CA ILE A 189 7.34 3.87 18.12
C ILE A 189 6.46 4.55 19.17
N LYS A 190 5.42 3.85 19.64
CA LYS A 190 4.58 4.31 20.75
C LYS A 190 5.35 4.44 22.05
N ASN A 191 6.28 3.52 22.34
CA ASN A 191 7.15 3.61 23.51
C ASN A 191 8.15 4.76 23.38
N LEU A 192 8.65 5.03 22.17
CA LEU A 192 9.53 6.16 21.88
C LEU A 192 8.84 7.52 22.03
N ALA A 193 7.54 7.59 21.76
CA ALA A 193 6.73 8.80 21.85
C ALA A 193 5.87 8.93 23.13
N GLU A 194 5.82 7.90 23.99
CA GLU A 194 5.08 7.79 25.26
C GLU A 194 3.53 7.99 25.17
N GLY A 195 2.85 7.15 24.37
CA GLY A 195 1.36 7.16 24.25
C GLY A 195 0.63 6.09 25.10
N LYS A 196 -0.49 6.43 25.76
CA LYS A 196 -1.41 5.46 26.41
C LYS A 196 -2.51 5.01 25.46
N ILE A 197 -2.80 3.70 25.39
CA ILE A 197 -3.92 3.14 24.61
C ILE A 197 -5.23 3.40 25.35
N LYS A 198 -6.24 3.95 24.65
CA LYS A 198 -7.64 3.79 25.07
C LYS A 198 -8.08 2.38 24.67
N ALA A 199 -8.32 1.52 25.65
CA ALA A 199 -8.86 0.18 25.41
C ALA A 199 -10.29 0.29 24.84
N ILE A 200 -10.57 -0.40 23.74
CA ILE A 200 -11.91 -0.60 23.21
C ILE A 200 -12.63 -1.66 24.07
N ASN A 201 -13.93 -1.49 24.27
CA ASN A 201 -14.76 -2.39 25.08
C ASN A 201 -14.94 -3.77 24.40
N THR A 202 -14.69 -4.85 25.14
CA THR A 202 -14.67 -6.25 24.65
C THR A 202 -16.02 -6.76 24.16
N ALA A 203 -17.14 -6.22 24.65
CA ALA A 203 -18.48 -6.74 24.36
C ALA A 203 -19.00 -6.42 22.94
N GLU A 204 -18.57 -5.32 22.32
CA GLU A 204 -18.95 -4.97 20.95
C GLU A 204 -18.16 -5.75 19.89
N ARG A 205 -16.97 -6.26 20.25
CA ARG A 205 -16.10 -7.03 19.35
C ARG A 205 -16.75 -8.33 18.87
N GLU A 206 -17.35 -9.10 19.77
CA GLU A 206 -17.91 -10.42 19.41
C GLU A 206 -19.11 -10.32 18.45
N LYS A 207 -19.94 -9.28 18.60
CA LYS A 207 -21.15 -9.09 17.78
C LYS A 207 -20.82 -8.91 16.30
N PHE A 208 -19.73 -8.22 16.00
CA PHE A 208 -19.37 -7.85 14.64
C PHE A 208 -18.09 -8.49 14.13
N GLU A 209 -17.55 -9.47 14.85
CA GLU A 209 -16.31 -10.18 14.54
C GLU A 209 -16.26 -10.69 13.10
N LYS A 210 -17.39 -11.17 12.56
CA LYS A 210 -17.49 -11.64 11.18
C LYS A 210 -17.31 -10.51 10.16
N ILE A 211 -17.90 -9.35 10.40
CA ILE A 211 -17.74 -8.16 9.54
C ILE A 211 -16.31 -7.66 9.61
N VAL A 212 -15.73 -7.59 10.82
CA VAL A 212 -14.32 -7.22 11.01
C VAL A 212 -13.42 -8.14 10.19
N SER A 213 -13.58 -9.45 10.37
CA SER A 213 -12.75 -10.45 9.71
C SER A 213 -12.85 -10.37 8.19
N LYS A 214 -14.08 -10.20 7.66
CA LYS A 214 -14.29 -10.06 6.22
C LYS A 214 -13.70 -8.79 5.64
N PHE A 215 -13.81 -7.66 6.34
CA PHE A 215 -13.18 -6.42 5.90
C PHE A 215 -11.65 -6.49 5.94
N VAL A 216 -11.08 -7.09 6.99
CA VAL A 216 -9.63 -7.32 7.07
C VAL A 216 -9.17 -8.19 5.89
N GLU A 217 -9.94 -9.23 5.55
CA GLU A 217 -9.63 -10.07 4.39
C GLU A 217 -9.73 -9.31 3.06
N LEU A 218 -10.70 -8.41 2.90
CA LEU A 218 -10.82 -7.52 1.74
C LEU A 218 -9.59 -6.63 1.60
N LYS A 219 -9.26 -5.86 2.65
CA LYS A 219 -8.13 -4.93 2.64
C LYS A 219 -6.81 -5.63 2.35
N ASN A 220 -6.53 -6.73 3.07
CA ASN A 220 -5.29 -7.46 2.84
C ASN A 220 -5.23 -8.10 1.44
N THR A 221 -6.39 -8.46 0.86
CA THR A 221 -6.43 -9.00 -0.50
C THR A 221 -6.19 -7.90 -1.53
N SER A 222 -6.77 -6.70 -1.37
CA SER A 222 -6.53 -5.57 -2.28
C SER A 222 -5.07 -5.11 -2.28
N GLU A 223 -4.44 -5.05 -1.10
CA GLU A 223 -3.02 -4.67 -0.99
C GLU A 223 -2.10 -5.70 -1.67
N LEU A 224 -2.32 -6.99 -1.40
CA LEU A 224 -1.60 -8.06 -2.08
C LEU A 224 -1.80 -8.03 -3.61
N MET A 225 -3.00 -7.70 -4.08
CA MET A 225 -3.26 -7.57 -5.51
C MET A 225 -2.47 -6.42 -6.14
N MET A 226 -2.38 -5.26 -5.48
CA MET A 226 -1.56 -4.13 -5.95
C MET A 226 -0.09 -4.52 -6.04
N ASP A 227 0.45 -5.11 -4.98
CA ASP A 227 1.84 -5.57 -4.92
C ASP A 227 2.15 -6.57 -6.05
N LEU A 228 1.27 -7.54 -6.27
CA LEU A 228 1.42 -8.54 -7.33
C LEU A 228 1.24 -7.93 -8.72
N ALA A 229 0.36 -6.95 -8.89
CA ALA A 229 0.16 -6.27 -10.17
C ALA A 229 1.42 -5.50 -10.57
N TYR A 230 1.99 -4.69 -9.68
CA TYR A 230 3.27 -4.03 -9.93
C TYR A 230 4.40 -5.04 -10.14
N SER A 231 4.46 -6.11 -9.34
CA SER A 231 5.42 -7.20 -9.53
C SER A 231 5.30 -7.82 -10.93
N SER A 232 4.08 -8.07 -11.40
CA SER A 232 3.83 -8.66 -12.72
C SER A 232 4.30 -7.76 -13.86
N LEU A 233 4.13 -6.44 -13.73
CA LEU A 233 4.58 -5.45 -14.71
C LEU A 233 6.11 -5.33 -14.72
N MET A 234 6.71 -5.25 -13.53
CA MET A 234 8.16 -5.13 -13.36
C MET A 234 8.91 -6.35 -13.92
N LEU A 235 8.35 -7.53 -13.72
CA LEU A 235 8.94 -8.81 -14.09
C LEU A 235 8.42 -9.36 -15.42
N ASN A 236 7.46 -8.67 -16.04
CA ASN A 236 6.70 -9.16 -17.19
C ASN A 236 6.17 -10.60 -16.96
N SER A 237 5.72 -10.90 -15.74
CA SER A 237 5.38 -12.26 -15.33
C SER A 237 3.89 -12.54 -15.48
N LYS A 238 3.57 -13.43 -16.41
CA LYS A 238 2.19 -13.88 -16.64
C LYS A 238 1.62 -14.67 -15.46
N ASP A 239 2.44 -15.47 -14.78
CA ASP A 239 2.04 -16.23 -13.60
C ASP A 239 1.57 -15.30 -12.45
N LEU A 240 2.28 -14.19 -12.23
CA LEU A 240 1.89 -13.19 -11.23
C LEU A 240 0.60 -12.49 -11.62
N ALA A 241 0.45 -12.12 -12.90
CA ALA A 241 -0.76 -11.48 -13.40
C ALA A 241 -1.98 -12.42 -13.33
N GLU A 242 -1.81 -13.73 -13.60
CA GLU A 242 -2.87 -14.73 -13.44
C GLU A 242 -3.25 -14.94 -11.95
N GLU A 243 -2.30 -14.80 -11.03
CA GLU A 243 -2.60 -14.81 -9.60
C GLU A 243 -3.42 -13.58 -9.17
N VAL A 244 -3.17 -12.40 -9.75
CA VAL A 244 -3.99 -11.20 -9.52
C VAL A 244 -5.44 -11.45 -9.95
N GLU A 245 -5.68 -11.97 -11.16
CA GLU A 245 -7.03 -12.32 -11.63
C GLU A 245 -7.72 -13.35 -10.73
N ARG A 246 -6.97 -14.34 -10.24
CA ARG A 246 -7.51 -15.33 -9.30
C ARG A 246 -7.89 -14.71 -7.95
N LEU A 247 -7.15 -13.69 -7.51
CA LEU A 247 -7.49 -12.92 -6.32
C LEU A 247 -8.68 -12.01 -6.56
N GLU A 248 -8.84 -11.46 -7.76
CA GLU A 248 -9.99 -10.64 -8.13
C GLU A 248 -11.30 -11.42 -8.06
N GLU A 249 -11.35 -12.64 -8.62
CA GLU A 249 -12.54 -13.52 -8.47
C GLU A 249 -12.88 -13.81 -7.00
N LYS A 250 -11.85 -13.87 -6.14
CA LYS A 250 -12.02 -14.04 -4.69
C LYS A 250 -12.49 -12.73 -4.04
N MET A 251 -11.96 -11.58 -4.48
CA MET A 251 -12.29 -10.26 -4.01
C MET A 251 -13.79 -9.98 -4.20
N ASP A 252 -14.32 -10.25 -5.38
CA ASP A 252 -15.76 -10.17 -5.70
C ASP A 252 -16.65 -10.93 -4.70
N GLN A 253 -16.25 -12.16 -4.40
CA GLN A 253 -16.98 -13.02 -3.47
C GLN A 253 -16.91 -12.47 -2.05
N LEU A 254 -15.72 -12.06 -1.61
CA LEU A 254 -15.51 -11.45 -0.30
C LEU A 254 -16.28 -10.16 -0.14
N HIS A 255 -16.34 -9.33 -1.19
CA HIS A 255 -17.01 -8.04 -1.18
C HIS A 255 -18.51 -8.24 -1.05
N THR A 256 -19.08 -9.13 -1.87
CA THR A 256 -20.50 -9.52 -1.79
C THR A 256 -20.86 -10.07 -0.40
N GLU A 257 -20.04 -10.96 0.15
CA GLU A 257 -20.27 -11.52 1.50
C GLU A 257 -20.22 -10.43 2.58
N PHE A 258 -19.27 -9.51 2.49
CA PHE A 258 -19.13 -8.39 3.40
C PHE A 258 -20.36 -7.47 3.37
N GLU A 259 -20.83 -7.07 2.19
CA GLU A 259 -22.01 -6.24 2.03
C GLU A 259 -23.25 -6.91 2.63
N LEU A 260 -23.46 -8.19 2.33
CA LEU A 260 -24.58 -8.96 2.88
C LEU A 260 -24.52 -9.04 4.40
N LEU A 261 -23.34 -9.25 4.99
CA LEU A 261 -23.17 -9.25 6.44
C LEU A 261 -23.46 -7.87 7.06
N ALA A 262 -23.00 -6.79 6.42
CA ALA A 262 -23.27 -5.43 6.87
C ALA A 262 -24.77 -5.11 6.82
N LEU A 263 -25.46 -5.47 5.73
CA LEU A 263 -26.89 -5.23 5.52
C LEU A 263 -27.79 -6.07 6.42
N THR A 264 -27.39 -7.30 6.74
CA THR A 264 -28.16 -8.23 7.58
C THR A 264 -27.83 -8.12 9.07
N SER A 265 -26.91 -7.22 9.44
CA SER A 265 -26.58 -6.96 10.84
C SER A 265 -27.75 -6.32 11.58
N ASP A 266 -27.98 -6.79 12.81
CA ASP A 266 -29.00 -6.23 13.70
C ASP A 266 -28.50 -4.91 14.30
N PHE A 267 -28.61 -3.82 13.53
CA PHE A 267 -28.23 -2.45 13.92
C PHE A 267 -29.45 -1.56 14.11
N LYS A 268 -29.34 -0.58 15.01
CA LYS A 268 -30.38 0.42 15.28
C LYS A 268 -30.36 1.51 14.22
N LYS A 269 -31.46 2.25 14.09
CA LYS A 269 -31.60 3.34 13.11
C LYS A 269 -30.47 4.38 13.22
N GLU A 270 -29.99 4.65 14.43
CA GLU A 270 -28.92 5.61 14.70
C GLU A 270 -27.55 5.11 14.21
N GLU A 271 -27.35 3.80 14.14
CA GLU A 271 -26.12 3.14 13.69
C GLU A 271 -26.07 2.98 12.15
N ALA A 272 -27.22 3.13 11.46
CA ALA A 272 -27.34 2.92 10.02
C ALA A 272 -26.35 3.75 9.19
N SER A 273 -26.07 4.98 9.64
CA SER A 273 -25.11 5.88 9.00
C SER A 273 -23.68 5.33 9.06
N GLY A 274 -23.28 4.76 10.20
CA GLY A 274 -21.98 4.11 10.37
C GLY A 274 -21.85 2.83 9.53
N PHE A 275 -22.92 2.05 9.38
CA PHE A 275 -22.93 0.88 8.50
C PHE A 275 -22.87 1.27 7.02
N LEU A 276 -23.53 2.36 6.63
CA LEU A 276 -23.37 2.93 5.29
C LEU A 276 -21.90 3.34 5.04
N GLY A 277 -21.24 3.90 6.06
CA GLY A 277 -19.80 4.17 6.01
C GLY A 277 -18.96 2.91 5.80
N LEU A 278 -19.23 1.83 6.53
CA LEU A 278 -18.55 0.53 6.36
C LEU A 278 -18.73 -0.06 4.96
N ILE A 279 -19.95 -0.03 4.43
CA ILE A 279 -20.22 -0.54 3.07
C ILE A 279 -19.43 0.27 2.04
N ARG A 280 -19.40 1.60 2.17
CA ARG A 280 -18.62 2.47 1.28
C ARG A 280 -17.11 2.24 1.39
N LEU A 281 -16.59 1.94 2.59
CA LEU A 281 -15.21 1.51 2.76
C LEU A 281 -14.95 0.22 1.96
N GLY A 282 -15.86 -0.76 2.05
CA GLY A 282 -15.75 -2.01 1.29
C GLY A 282 -15.72 -1.79 -0.22
N ILE A 283 -16.64 -0.96 -0.73
CA ILE A 283 -16.70 -0.60 -2.16
C ILE A 283 -15.41 0.09 -2.62
N ALA A 284 -14.88 1.03 -1.83
CA ALA A 284 -13.62 1.67 -2.19
C ALA A 284 -12.43 0.69 -2.16
N THR A 285 -12.44 -0.27 -1.22
CA THR A 285 -11.41 -1.32 -1.14
C THR A 285 -11.46 -2.25 -2.36
N GLU A 286 -12.66 -2.58 -2.84
CA GLU A 286 -12.85 -3.36 -4.07
C GLU A 286 -12.36 -2.59 -5.29
N LYS A 287 -12.73 -1.31 -5.47
CA LYS A 287 -12.17 -0.49 -6.56
C LYS A 287 -10.65 -0.45 -6.63
N ILE A 288 -9.96 -0.51 -5.48
CA ILE A 288 -8.49 -0.60 -5.44
C ILE A 288 -8.02 -1.95 -6.03
N ALA A 289 -8.70 -3.04 -5.69
CA ALA A 289 -8.43 -4.36 -6.25
C ALA A 289 -8.74 -4.41 -7.76
N ASP A 290 -9.86 -3.85 -8.22
CA ASP A 290 -10.20 -3.74 -9.64
C ASP A 290 -9.08 -3.02 -10.42
N ALA A 291 -8.55 -1.92 -9.86
CA ALA A 291 -7.48 -1.17 -10.48
C ALA A 291 -6.18 -1.98 -10.57
N ALA A 292 -5.88 -2.81 -9.56
CA ALA A 292 -4.76 -3.74 -9.61
C ALA A 292 -4.95 -4.85 -10.66
N ALA A 293 -6.17 -5.37 -10.82
CA ALA A 293 -6.50 -6.31 -11.89
C ALA A 293 -6.32 -5.69 -13.29
N ASP A 294 -6.80 -4.45 -13.49
CA ASP A 294 -6.59 -3.70 -14.73
C ASP A 294 -5.10 -3.53 -15.08
N MET A 295 -4.23 -3.32 -14.08
CA MET A 295 -2.78 -3.26 -14.27
C MET A 295 -2.21 -4.61 -14.71
N ALA A 296 -2.60 -5.70 -14.05
CA ALA A 296 -2.17 -7.05 -14.40
C ALA A 296 -2.65 -7.48 -15.80
N GLU A 297 -3.82 -6.98 -16.25
CA GLU A 297 -4.37 -7.27 -17.57
C GLU A 297 -3.42 -6.87 -18.71
N VAL A 298 -2.59 -5.84 -18.52
CA VAL A 298 -1.57 -5.42 -19.50
C VAL A 298 -0.68 -6.61 -19.90
N VAL A 299 -0.16 -7.33 -18.90
CA VAL A 299 0.70 -8.50 -19.10
C VAL A 299 -0.10 -9.67 -19.69
N LEU A 300 -1.33 -9.88 -19.24
CA LEU A 300 -2.18 -10.99 -19.71
C LEU A 300 -2.56 -10.87 -21.18
N ARG A 301 -2.75 -9.63 -21.66
CA ARG A 301 -3.01 -9.32 -23.08
C ARG A 301 -1.78 -9.48 -23.97
N GLY A 302 -0.62 -9.82 -23.39
CA GLY A 302 0.64 -9.98 -24.11
C GLY A 302 1.23 -8.65 -24.58
N VAL A 303 0.82 -7.54 -23.95
CA VAL A 303 1.47 -6.23 -24.15
C VAL A 303 2.72 -6.24 -23.29
N GLU A 304 3.89 -6.22 -23.95
CA GLU A 304 5.16 -6.15 -23.25
C GLU A 304 5.27 -4.81 -22.49
N PRO A 305 5.42 -4.82 -21.15
CA PRO A 305 5.53 -3.60 -20.37
C PRO A 305 6.70 -2.74 -20.83
N HIS A 306 6.45 -1.46 -21.09
CA HIS A 306 7.51 -0.54 -21.48
C HIS A 306 8.54 -0.39 -20.34
N PRO A 307 9.86 -0.32 -20.61
CA PRO A 307 10.90 -0.27 -19.56
C PRO A 307 10.75 0.86 -18.54
N ILE A 308 10.05 1.94 -18.90
CA ILE A 308 9.73 3.05 -17.98
C ILE A 308 8.89 2.58 -16.80
N LEU A 309 7.99 1.60 -16.98
CA LEU A 309 7.19 1.05 -15.89
C LEU A 309 8.09 0.36 -14.85
N LYS A 310 9.01 -0.48 -15.32
CA LYS A 310 10.00 -1.13 -14.45
C LYS A 310 10.81 -0.08 -13.67
N LEU A 311 11.34 0.94 -14.34
CA LEU A 311 12.09 2.01 -13.68
C LEU A 311 11.27 2.78 -12.64
N ALA A 312 10.00 3.08 -12.94
CA ALA A 312 9.13 3.79 -12.01
C ALA A 312 8.77 2.95 -10.77
N ILE A 313 8.65 1.63 -10.93
CA ILE A 313 8.40 0.71 -9.81
C ILE A 313 9.66 0.52 -8.96
N GLU A 314 10.83 0.38 -9.61
CA GLU A 314 12.12 0.23 -8.91
C GLU A 314 12.51 1.49 -8.13
N GLU A 315 12.26 2.68 -8.69
CA GLU A 315 12.58 3.98 -8.06
C GLU A 315 11.54 4.43 -7.00
N ALA A 316 10.43 3.70 -6.84
CA ALA A 316 9.38 4.03 -5.89
C ALA A 316 9.79 3.81 -4.44
N GLU A 317 9.14 4.53 -3.52
CA GLU A 317 9.41 4.42 -2.07
C GLU A 317 9.14 2.99 -1.58
N GLU A 318 7.98 2.45 -1.92
CA GLU A 318 7.70 1.02 -1.86
C GLU A 318 8.00 0.38 -3.21
N THR A 319 8.89 -0.60 -3.19
CA THR A 319 9.42 -1.26 -4.38
C THR A 319 9.22 -2.77 -4.31
N VAL A 320 9.33 -3.42 -5.46
CA VAL A 320 9.32 -4.89 -5.56
C VAL A 320 10.74 -5.35 -5.87
N VAL A 321 11.21 -6.35 -5.14
CA VAL A 321 12.55 -6.93 -5.37
C VAL A 321 12.52 -8.44 -5.47
N GLN A 322 13.60 -8.96 -6.06
CA GLN A 322 13.83 -10.39 -6.20
C GLN A 322 15.08 -10.78 -5.45
N ALA A 323 14.93 -11.71 -4.52
CA ALA A 323 16.05 -12.18 -3.71
C ALA A 323 16.18 -13.70 -3.84
N CYS A 324 17.28 -14.15 -4.45
CA CYS A 324 17.56 -15.57 -4.66
C CYS A 324 18.25 -16.15 -3.43
N VAL A 325 17.76 -17.29 -2.97
CA VAL A 325 18.29 -17.94 -1.77
C VAL A 325 19.49 -18.81 -2.12
N THR A 326 20.69 -18.35 -1.77
CA THR A 326 21.94 -19.07 -2.03
C THR A 326 22.23 -20.11 -0.94
N ALA A 327 23.19 -21.00 -1.21
CA ALA A 327 23.52 -22.11 -0.30
C ALA A 327 24.09 -21.65 1.07
N ASP A 328 24.66 -20.45 1.13
CA ASP A 328 25.22 -19.82 2.32
C ASP A 328 24.23 -18.89 3.04
N SER A 329 23.00 -18.77 2.54
CA SER A 329 21.94 -17.98 3.18
C SER A 329 21.50 -18.54 4.52
N GLN A 330 21.23 -17.64 5.47
CA GLN A 330 20.66 -18.00 6.77
C GLN A 330 19.18 -18.39 6.72
N LEU A 331 18.53 -18.18 5.57
CA LEU A 331 17.13 -18.54 5.34
C LEU A 331 16.97 -20.04 5.06
N VAL A 332 18.02 -20.71 4.56
CA VAL A 332 17.96 -22.11 4.13
C VAL A 332 17.54 -23.03 5.29
N GLY A 333 16.48 -23.80 5.07
CA GLY A 333 15.96 -24.77 6.02
C GLY A 333 15.10 -24.18 7.14
N LYS A 334 14.96 -22.85 7.22
CA LYS A 334 13.97 -22.20 8.08
C LYS A 334 12.60 -22.20 7.41
N THR A 335 11.55 -22.22 8.22
CA THR A 335 10.22 -21.87 7.73
C THR A 335 10.11 -20.36 7.50
N LEU A 336 9.23 -19.89 6.62
CA LEU A 336 8.97 -18.44 6.44
C LEU A 336 8.64 -17.74 7.76
N LYS A 337 7.89 -18.42 8.63
CA LYS A 337 7.54 -17.88 9.95
C LYS A 337 8.74 -17.76 10.89
N GLU A 338 9.68 -18.70 10.84
CA GLU A 338 10.92 -18.66 11.63
C GLU A 338 11.95 -17.69 11.04
N ALA A 339 11.90 -17.47 9.74
CA ALA A 339 12.80 -16.57 9.03
C ALA A 339 12.54 -15.10 9.35
N GLN A 340 11.31 -14.74 9.77
CA GLN A 340 10.98 -13.39 10.26
C GLN A 340 11.39 -12.26 9.30
N ILE A 341 11.37 -12.51 7.99
CA ILE A 341 11.91 -11.62 6.95
C ILE A 341 11.35 -10.19 7.09
N ASN A 342 10.04 -10.05 7.20
CA ASN A 342 9.41 -8.73 7.40
C ASN A 342 9.96 -8.01 8.65
N GLN A 343 10.16 -8.70 9.78
CA GLN A 343 10.74 -8.06 10.96
C GLN A 343 12.22 -7.70 10.80
N GLU A 344 12.99 -8.48 10.04
CA GLU A 344 14.43 -8.26 9.88
C GLU A 344 14.77 -7.24 8.78
N THR A 345 13.89 -7.08 7.79
CA THR A 345 14.19 -6.26 6.60
C THR A 345 13.11 -5.26 6.24
N GLY A 346 11.92 -5.32 6.85
CA GLY A 346 10.76 -4.55 6.41
C GLY A 346 10.11 -5.07 5.12
N MET A 347 10.59 -6.18 4.54
CA MET A 347 10.08 -6.72 3.28
C MET A 347 9.08 -7.85 3.50
N VAL A 348 7.96 -7.79 2.78
CA VAL A 348 6.91 -8.81 2.77
C VAL A 348 7.11 -9.71 1.56
N VAL A 349 7.40 -11.00 1.79
CA VAL A 349 7.43 -11.99 0.71
C VAL A 349 6.02 -12.17 0.16
N LEU A 350 5.83 -11.86 -1.12
CA LEU A 350 4.56 -11.98 -1.85
C LEU A 350 4.40 -13.36 -2.47
N VAL A 351 5.48 -13.86 -3.06
CA VAL A 351 5.55 -15.09 -3.86
C VAL A 351 6.92 -15.73 -3.70
N ILE A 352 6.96 -17.06 -3.79
CA ILE A 352 8.19 -17.83 -3.91
C ILE A 352 8.19 -18.57 -5.23
N LYS A 353 9.17 -18.30 -6.09
CA LYS A 353 9.43 -19.08 -7.30
C LYS A 353 10.45 -20.18 -6.98
N ARG A 354 10.10 -21.43 -7.29
CA ARG A 354 10.98 -22.60 -7.16
C ARG A 354 10.99 -23.36 -8.49
N GLY A 355 12.00 -23.11 -9.31
CA GLY A 355 12.00 -23.52 -10.72
C GLY A 355 10.82 -22.86 -11.46
N GLU A 356 10.03 -23.65 -12.19
CA GLU A 356 8.85 -23.16 -12.93
C GLU A 356 7.59 -22.95 -12.06
N LYS A 357 7.67 -23.16 -10.73
CA LYS A 357 6.50 -23.06 -9.86
C LYS A 357 6.47 -21.75 -9.10
N CYS A 358 5.42 -20.97 -9.32
CA CYS A 358 5.03 -19.83 -8.51
C CYS A 358 4.21 -20.31 -7.30
N LEU A 359 4.69 -20.05 -6.08
CA LEU A 359 4.10 -20.56 -4.84
C LEU A 359 3.71 -19.41 -3.91
N ARG A 360 2.50 -19.48 -3.36
CA ARG A 360 2.05 -18.53 -2.33
C ARG A 360 2.79 -18.79 -1.01
N PRO A 361 3.35 -17.75 -0.37
CA PRO A 361 4.05 -17.86 0.89
C PRO A 361 3.07 -18.31 1.98
N ARG A 362 3.47 -19.36 2.72
CA ARG A 362 2.77 -19.81 3.92
C ARG A 362 3.78 -19.90 5.05
N GLY A 363 3.35 -19.60 6.28
CA GLY A 363 4.27 -19.57 7.42
C GLY A 363 5.02 -20.88 7.67
N ASP A 364 4.46 -22.03 7.25
CA ASP A 364 5.06 -23.36 7.36
C ASP A 364 5.93 -23.76 6.15
N TYR A 365 6.03 -22.90 5.13
CA TYR A 365 6.87 -23.14 3.96
C TYR A 365 8.35 -23.14 4.34
N ILE A 366 9.08 -24.19 3.98
CA ILE A 366 10.52 -24.31 4.22
C ILE A 366 11.30 -23.74 3.04
N ILE A 367 12.08 -22.70 3.31
CA ILE A 367 12.92 -22.02 2.32
C ILE A 367 14.09 -22.94 1.94
N SER A 368 14.34 -23.09 0.64
CA SER A 368 15.38 -23.95 0.09
C SER A 368 16.33 -23.17 -0.81
N VAL A 369 17.52 -23.72 -1.02
CA VAL A 369 18.49 -23.17 -1.96
C VAL A 369 17.89 -23.14 -3.37
N GLY A 370 18.03 -22.00 -4.06
CA GLY A 370 17.46 -21.76 -5.38
C GLY A 370 16.00 -21.29 -5.37
N ASP A 371 15.41 -21.03 -4.19
CA ASP A 371 14.16 -20.28 -4.12
C ASP A 371 14.42 -18.83 -4.52
N VAL A 372 13.52 -18.24 -5.31
CA VAL A 372 13.50 -16.80 -5.59
C VAL A 372 12.32 -16.20 -4.83
N LEU A 373 12.63 -15.32 -3.88
CA LEU A 373 11.64 -14.60 -3.10
C LEU A 373 11.30 -13.30 -3.85
N VAL A 374 10.05 -13.15 -4.26
CA VAL A 374 9.52 -11.86 -4.70
C VAL A 374 8.90 -11.19 -3.50
N ALA A 375 9.41 -10.01 -3.14
CA ALA A 375 8.99 -9.29 -1.96
C ALA A 375 8.71 -7.82 -2.26
N SER A 376 7.77 -7.23 -1.52
CA SER A 376 7.44 -5.80 -1.55
C SER A 376 7.76 -5.15 -0.21
N GLY A 377 8.12 -3.87 -0.22
CA GLY A 377 8.37 -3.07 0.95
C GLY A 377 9.19 -1.82 0.62
N TYR A 378 9.58 -1.06 1.64
CA TYR A 378 10.38 0.15 1.46
C TYR A 378 11.74 -0.16 0.82
N ALA A 379 12.21 0.73 -0.06
CA ALA A 379 13.45 0.58 -0.81
C ALA A 379 14.67 0.26 0.09
N ASP A 380 14.75 0.83 1.29
CA ASP A 380 15.85 0.57 2.24
C ASP A 380 15.91 -0.90 2.70
N GLY A 381 14.76 -1.59 2.69
CA GLY A 381 14.62 -2.98 3.08
C GLY A 381 15.10 -3.98 2.03
N ALA A 382 15.17 -3.57 0.76
CA ALA A 382 15.60 -4.41 -0.36
C ALA A 382 17.02 -4.96 -0.15
N ASP A 383 17.94 -4.05 0.15
CA ASP A 383 19.34 -4.32 0.43
C ASP A 383 19.54 -5.33 1.58
N ALA A 384 18.69 -5.23 2.61
CA ALA A 384 18.73 -6.11 3.76
C ALA A 384 18.23 -7.52 3.39
N LEU A 385 17.16 -7.60 2.58
CA LEU A 385 16.65 -8.88 2.07
C LEU A 385 17.67 -9.57 1.15
N GLU A 386 18.29 -8.85 0.24
CA GLU A 386 19.35 -9.39 -0.62
C GLU A 386 20.52 -9.93 0.21
N LYS A 387 20.98 -9.19 1.23
CA LYS A 387 22.05 -9.66 2.13
C LYS A 387 21.65 -10.90 2.93
N LEU A 388 20.38 -11.06 3.29
CA LEU A 388 19.88 -12.27 3.96
C LEU A 388 19.77 -13.46 3.01
N ALA A 389 19.28 -13.23 1.79
CA ALA A 389 19.02 -14.27 0.80
C ALA A 389 20.30 -14.71 0.05
N SER A 390 21.21 -13.79 -0.23
CA SER A 390 22.41 -14.04 -1.03
C SER A 390 23.63 -13.26 -0.51
N PRO A 391 24.24 -13.66 0.62
CA PRO A 391 25.26 -12.86 1.30
C PRO A 391 26.56 -12.63 0.50
N ASN A 392 26.95 -13.57 -0.36
CA ASN A 392 28.25 -13.56 -1.06
C ASN A 392 28.16 -13.77 -2.57
N GLN A 393 26.96 -13.86 -3.14
CA GLN A 393 26.74 -14.07 -4.58
C GLN A 393 25.62 -13.15 -5.06
N GLU A 394 25.83 -12.51 -6.21
CA GLU A 394 24.72 -11.89 -6.96
C GLU A 394 23.89 -13.00 -7.60
N CYS A 395 22.56 -12.85 -7.59
CA CYS A 395 21.71 -13.75 -8.33
C CYS A 395 21.97 -13.59 -9.83
N GLU A 396 22.08 -14.68 -10.58
CA GLU A 396 21.98 -14.60 -12.03
C GLU A 396 20.52 -14.24 -12.35
N ASP A 397 20.29 -13.18 -13.11
CA ASP A 397 18.95 -12.78 -13.58
C ASP A 397 18.29 -13.98 -14.29
N GLU A 398 17.48 -14.76 -13.57
CA GLU A 398 16.65 -15.79 -14.18
C GLU A 398 15.46 -15.09 -14.85
N GLU A 399 15.37 -15.21 -16.18
CA GLU A 399 14.21 -14.75 -16.94
C GLU A 399 12.92 -15.36 -16.35
N TRP A 400 11.87 -14.52 -16.25
CA TRP A 400 10.61 -14.87 -15.61
C TRP A 400 9.64 -15.65 -16.47
#